data_AF-T2A5I7-F1
#
_entry.id   AF-T2A5I7-F1
#
_cell.length_a   1.000
_cell.length_b   1.000
_cell.length_c   1.000
_cell.angle_alpha   90.00
_cell.angle_beta   90.00
_cell.angle_gamma   90.00
#
_symmetry.space_group_name_H-M   'P 1'
#
loop_
_entity.id
_entity.type
_entity.pdbx_description
1 polymer ?
#
loop_
_entity_poly.entity_id
_entity_poly.type
_entity_poly.pdbx_seq_one_letter_code
_entity_poly.pdbx_strand_id
1 'polypeptide(L)' 'CRAAVSWEAGKPLVIEQVEVAPPQAGEVRLKILYTSLCHTDVYFWEAKGQTPLFPRIFGHEAGG' A
#
# COMPACT_ATOMS: atom_id res chain seq x y z
N CYS A 1 5.13 -11.66 2.97
CA CYS A 1 4.16 -11.36 4.05
C CYS A 1 2.81 -11.02 3.41
N ARG A 2 1.73 -10.95 4.19
CA ARG A 2 0.44 -10.54 3.64
C ARG A 2 0.40 -9.03 3.39
N ALA A 3 -0.21 -8.61 2.29
CA ALA A 3 -0.51 -7.22 1.97
C ALA A 3 -1.89 -7.09 1.32
N ALA A 4 -2.49 -5.89 1.40
CA ALA A 4 -3.67 -5.53 0.64
C ALA A 4 -3.24 -4.85 -0.67
N VAL A 5 -3.37 -5.55 -1.79
CA VAL A 5 -2.91 -5.11 -3.11
C VAL A 5 -4.08 -4.57 -3.92
N SER A 6 -3.88 -3.39 -4.51
CA SER A 6 -4.78 -2.83 -5.51
C SER A 6 -4.26 -3.16 -6.90
N TRP A 7 -5.01 -3.97 -7.64
CA TRP A 7 -4.68 -4.33 -9.02
C TRP A 7 -5.18 -3.30 -10.04
N GLU A 8 -6.32 -2.66 -9.75
CA GLU A 8 -6.96 -1.69 -10.62
C GLU A 8 -7.67 -0.62 -9.77
N ALA A 9 -7.95 0.54 -10.37
CA ALA A 9 -8.63 1.63 -9.70
C ALA A 9 -10.05 1.24 -9.25
N GLY A 10 -10.40 1.59 -8.01
CA GLY A 10 -11.75 1.37 -7.45
C GLY A 10 -12.19 -0.09 -7.30
N LYS A 11 -11.32 -1.07 -7.57
CA LYS A 11 -11.60 -2.49 -7.32
C LYS A 11 -11.25 -2.85 -5.87
N PRO A 12 -12.02 -3.73 -5.21
CA PRO A 12 -11.68 -4.19 -3.87
C PRO A 12 -10.23 -4.65 -3.76
N LEU A 13 -9.56 -4.28 -2.67
CA LEU A 13 -8.20 -4.71 -2.40
C LEU A 13 -8.16 -6.23 -2.20
N VAL A 14 -7.14 -6.89 -2.74
CA VAL A 14 -6.95 -8.33 -2.60
C VAL A 14 -5.89 -8.60 -1.53
N ILE A 15 -6.19 -9.46 -0.57
CA ILE A 15 -5.20 -9.89 0.43
C ILE A 15 -4.33 -10.99 -0.17
N GLU A 16 -3.07 -10.69 -0.42
CA GLU A 16 -2.14 -11.57 -1.13
C GLU A 16 -0.83 -11.76 -0.36
N GLN A 17 -0.10 -12.82 -0.68
CA GLN A 17 1.27 -12.99 -0.23
C GLN A 17 2.21 -12.26 -1.17
N VAL A 18 2.99 -11.32 -0.62
CA VAL A 18 4.00 -10.56 -1.34
C VAL A 18 5.40 -10.85 -0.82
N GLU A 19 6.39 -10.76 -1.70
CA GLU A 19 7.80 -10.79 -1.33
C GLU A 19 8.29 -9.36 -1.09
N VAL A 20 8.85 -9.11 0.09
CA VAL A 20 9.46 -7.82 0.42
C VAL A 20 10.96 -8.03 0.49
N ALA A 21 11.67 -7.45 -0.49
CA ALA A 21 13.11 -7.54 -0.59
C ALA A 21 13.82 -7.04 0.70
N PRO A 22 15.08 -7.46 0.94
CA PRO A 22 15.92 -6.85 1.96
C PRO A 22 16.13 -5.34 1.70
N PRO A 23 16.26 -4.51 2.75
CA PRO A 23 16.57 -3.09 2.55
C PRO A 23 17.97 -2.89 1.97
N GLN A 24 18.13 -1.88 1.11
CA GLN A 24 19.43 -1.44 0.60
C GLN A 24 20.09 -0.41 1.52
N ALA A 25 21.25 0.13 1.11
CA ALA A 25 21.95 1.16 1.88
C ALA A 25 21.10 2.43 2.01
N GLY A 26 20.85 2.84 3.25
CA GLY A 26 20.00 4.02 3.56
C GLY A 26 18.51 3.72 3.65
N GLU A 27 18.08 2.48 3.41
CA GLU A 27 16.68 2.06 3.53
C GLU A 27 16.41 1.36 4.85
N VAL A 28 15.17 1.44 5.33
CA VAL A 28 14.70 0.76 6.54
C VAL A 28 13.50 -0.11 6.20
N ARG A 29 13.54 -1.38 6.62
CA ARG A 29 12.41 -2.30 6.50
C ARG A 29 11.67 -2.38 7.83
N LEU A 30 10.43 -1.89 7.83
CA LEU A 30 9.57 -1.84 9.01
C LEU A 30 8.60 -3.03 9.06
N LYS A 31 8.23 -3.46 10.27
CA LYS A 31 7.15 -4.41 10.49
C LYS A 31 5.92 -3.64 10.99
N ILE A 32 4.97 -3.40 10.09
CA ILE A 32 3.73 -2.70 10.46
C ILE A 32 2.90 -3.56 11.41
N LEU A 33 2.61 -3.03 12.60
CA LEU A 33 1.75 -3.68 13.59
C LEU A 33 0.31 -3.17 13.51
N TYR A 34 0.16 -1.87 13.26
CA TYR A 34 -1.13 -1.18 13.15
C TYR A 34 -1.10 -0.20 11.98
N THR A 35 -2.23 -0.04 11.29
CA THR A 35 -2.42 0.96 10.23
C THR A 35 -3.88 1.39 10.18
N SER A 36 -4.14 2.64 9.81
CA SER A 36 -5.47 3.20 9.61
C SER A 36 -5.69 3.62 8.15
N LEU A 37 -6.96 3.83 7.79
CA LEU A 37 -7.33 4.39 6.49
C LEU A 37 -7.55 5.88 6.61
N CYS A 38 -6.93 6.62 5.70
CA CYS A 38 -7.20 8.03 5.48
C CYS A 38 -8.02 8.21 4.19
N HIS A 39 -8.75 9.32 4.10
CA HIS A 39 -9.45 9.68 2.88
C HIS A 39 -8.54 9.74 1.65
N THR A 40 -7.27 10.12 1.83
CA THR A 40 -6.28 10.17 0.74
C THR A 40 -6.00 8.79 0.13
N ASP A 41 -6.06 7.72 0.93
CA ASP A 41 -5.88 6.35 0.41
C ASP A 41 -7.01 6.01 -0.58
N VAL A 42 -8.26 6.33 -0.22
CA VAL A 42 -9.44 6.11 -1.07
C VAL A 42 -9.39 6.99 -2.31
N TYR A 43 -9.03 8.27 -2.15
CA TYR A 43 -8.95 9.21 -3.25
C TYR A 43 -7.97 8.76 -4.34
N PHE A 44 -6.79 8.26 -3.96
CA PHE A 44 -5.80 7.73 -4.90
C PHE A 44 -6.11 6.32 -5.39
N TRP A 45 -6.76 5.48 -4.57
CA TRP A 45 -7.27 4.17 -5.00
C TRP A 45 -8.32 4.28 -6.09
N GLU A 46 -9.13 5.34 -6.08
CA GLU A 46 -10.06 5.69 -7.16
C GLU A 46 -9.39 6.36 -8.37
N ALA A 47 -8.04 6.40 -8.42
CA ALA A 47 -7.25 7.01 -9.48
C ALA A 47 -7.52 8.52 -9.68
N LYS A 48 -7.84 9.24 -8.60
CA LYS A 48 -8.04 10.70 -8.62
C LYS A 48 -6.78 11.46 -8.21
N GLY A 49 -6.58 12.67 -8.74
CA GLY A 49 -5.57 13.63 -8.31
C GLY A 49 -4.08 13.32 -8.55
N GLN A 50 -3.74 12.12 -9.04
CA GLN A 50 -2.39 11.75 -9.48
C GLN A 50 -2.46 10.82 -10.69
N THR A 51 -1.35 10.68 -11.42
CA THR A 51 -1.22 9.66 -12.45
C THR A 51 -1.47 8.28 -11.86
N PRO A 52 -2.45 7.52 -12.38
CA PRO A 52 -2.77 6.19 -11.87
C PRO A 52 -1.57 5.25 -12.01
N LEU A 53 -1.20 4.56 -10.94
CA LEU A 53 -0.12 3.57 -10.94
C LEU A 53 -0.59 2.33 -10.18
N PHE A 54 -0.72 1.24 -10.92
CA PHE A 54 -1.14 -0.06 -10.43
C PHE A 54 -0.27 -1.16 -11.06
N PRO A 55 -0.02 -2.29 -10.37
CA PRO A 55 -0.50 -2.60 -9.01
C PRO A 55 0.19 -1.77 -7.92
N ARG A 56 -0.51 -1.52 -6.81
CA ARG A 56 -0.01 -0.68 -5.71
C ARG A 56 -0.52 -1.16 -4.35
N ILE A 57 0.33 -1.05 -3.32
CA ILE A 57 -0.05 -1.16 -1.91
C ILE A 57 -0.19 0.26 -1.35
N PHE A 58 -1.38 0.59 -0.86
CA PHE A 58 -1.70 1.89 -0.23
C PHE A 58 -1.45 1.85 1.28
N GLY A 59 -1.69 2.99 1.95
CA GLY A 59 -1.50 3.17 3.39
C GLY A 59 -0.35 4.13 3.68
N HIS A 60 -0.65 5.19 4.42
CA HIS A 60 0.33 6.19 4.86
C HIS A 60 0.17 6.58 6.34
N GLU A 61 -0.71 5.89 7.07
CA GLU A 61 -0.91 6.04 8.51
C GLU A 61 -0.63 4.70 9.20
N ALA A 62 0.51 4.57 9.87
CA ALA A 62 0.94 3.29 10.47
C ALA A 62 1.86 3.46 11.68
N GLY A 63 1.92 2.41 12.51
CA GLY A 63 2.86 2.27 13.63
C GLY A 63 3.34 0.83 13.82
N GLY A 64 4.63 0.69 14.16
CA GLY A 64 5.31 -0.59 14.38
C GLY A 64 6.81 -0.52 14.20
#